data_AF-A0A822ZTU7-F1
#
_entry.id   AF-A0A822ZTU7-F1
#
_cell.length_a   1.000
_cell.length_b   1.000
_cell.length_c   1.000
_cell.angle_alpha   90.00
_cell.angle_beta   90.00
_cell.angle_gamma   90.00
#
_symmetry.space_group_name_H-M   'P 1'
#
loop_
_entity.id
_entity.type
_entity.pdbx_description
1 polymer ?
#
loop_
_entity_poly.entity_id
_entity_poly.type
_entity_poly.pdbx_seq_one_letter_code
_entity_poly.pdbx_strand_id
1 'polypeptide(L)'
;MGTLLAHRLGGLEDKHCWSLLKQRAAVDDDVLKANPNMEVIGKEIMKRLSTYHHLPANLKRCFAYCSIFPKDYEFSREHLVLLWMEEGFIEHSNEMERKGNGYCDELYFR
;
A
#
# COMPACT_ATOMS: atom_id res chain seq x y z
N MET A 1 -19.41 29.68 -1.67
CA MET A 1 -18.58 28.82 -0.78
C MET A 1 -19.20 27.43 -0.81
N GLY A 2 -18.68 26.53 -1.63
CA GLY A 2 -19.22 25.17 -1.75
C GLY A 2 -18.49 24.23 -0.78
N THR A 3 -19.16 23.78 0.26
CA THR A 3 -18.70 22.63 1.04
C THR A 3 -18.98 21.38 0.22
N LEU A 4 -17.94 20.80 -0.39
CA LEU A 4 -18.02 19.43 -0.89
C LEU A 4 -18.23 18.53 0.34
N LEU A 5 -19.42 17.94 0.45
CA LEU A 5 -19.69 16.86 1.39
C LEU A 5 -18.72 15.73 1.06
N ALA A 6 -17.64 15.63 1.83
CA ALA A 6 -16.76 14.48 1.80
C ALA A 6 -17.56 13.28 2.32
N HIS A 7 -18.18 12.54 1.40
CA HIS A 7 -18.76 11.24 1.71
C HIS A 7 -17.59 10.33 2.11
N ARG A 8 -17.45 10.12 3.42
CA ARG A 8 -16.45 9.22 3.99
C ARG A 8 -16.81 7.82 3.48
N LEU A 9 -15.97 7.24 2.60
CA LEU A 9 -16.04 5.85 2.13
C LEU A 9 -15.73 4.86 3.28
N GLY A 10 -16.36 5.03 4.44
CA GLY A 10 -16.09 4.26 5.65
C GLY A 10 -16.85 2.93 5.74
N GLY A 11 -17.39 2.41 4.64
CA GLY A 11 -18.27 1.24 4.65
C GLY A 11 -17.97 0.16 3.61
N LEU A 12 -16.94 0.34 2.77
CA LEU A 12 -16.52 -0.71 1.85
C LEU A 12 -15.46 -1.56 2.54
N GLU A 13 -15.88 -2.68 3.12
CA GLU A 13 -14.94 -3.76 3.47
C GLU A 13 -14.09 -4.13 2.25
N ASP A 14 -12.83 -4.53 2.45
CA ASP A 14 -11.88 -4.82 1.37
C ASP A 14 -12.41 -5.80 0.31
N LYS A 15 -13.31 -6.71 0.73
CA LYS A 15 -14.00 -7.66 -0.15
C LYS A 15 -14.91 -6.97 -1.19
N HIS A 16 -15.53 -5.85 -0.82
CA HIS A 16 -16.41 -5.08 -1.69
C HIS A 16 -15.61 -4.23 -2.70
N CYS A 17 -14.39 -3.82 -2.37
CA CYS A 17 -13.52 -3.06 -3.28
C CYS A 17 -13.16 -3.85 -4.53
N TRP A 18 -12.81 -5.14 -4.38
CA TRP A 18 -12.57 -6.02 -5.52
C TRP A 18 -13.84 -6.24 -6.36
N SER A 19 -15.00 -6.42 -5.73
CA SER A 19 -16.28 -6.56 -6.47
C SER A 19 -16.58 -5.33 -7.34
N LEU A 20 -16.32 -4.14 -6.83
CA LEU A 20 -16.48 -2.89 -7.59
C LEU A 20 -15.46 -2.77 -8.74
N LEU A 21 -14.20 -3.16 -8.49
CA LEU A 21 -13.17 -3.14 -9.53
C LEU A 21 -13.49 -4.14 -10.65
N LYS A 22 -13.92 -5.36 -10.28
CA LYS A 22 -14.38 -6.40 -11.22
C LYS A 22 -15.53 -5.89 -12.10
N GLN A 23 -16.52 -5.26 -11.49
CA GLN A 23 -17.66 -4.68 -12.21
C GLN A 23 -17.22 -3.58 -13.19
N ARG A 24 -16.28 -2.72 -12.79
CA ARG A 24 -15.76 -1.64 -13.65
C ARG A 24 -14.82 -2.13 -14.74
N ALA A 25 -14.04 -3.17 -14.47
CA ALA A 25 -13.13 -3.78 -15.43
C ALA A 25 -13.85 -4.69 -16.44
N ALA A 26 -15.19 -4.83 -16.33
CA ALA A 26 -16.01 -5.74 -17.13
C ALA A 26 -15.48 -7.19 -17.11
N VAL A 27 -14.89 -7.61 -15.98
CA VAL A 27 -14.38 -8.97 -15.78
C VAL A 27 -15.54 -9.83 -15.30
N ASP A 28 -16.08 -10.68 -16.17
CA ASP A 28 -17.14 -11.63 -15.83
C ASP A 28 -16.60 -12.89 -15.13
N ASP A 29 -17.52 -13.72 -14.62
CA ASP A 29 -17.17 -14.96 -13.91
C ASP A 29 -16.51 -15.99 -14.82
N ASP A 30 -16.78 -15.96 -16.12
CA ASP A 30 -16.22 -16.90 -17.07
C ASP A 30 -14.75 -16.58 -17.38
N VAL A 31 -14.39 -15.29 -17.46
CA VAL A 31 -13.00 -14.82 -17.55
C VAL A 31 -12.19 -15.19 -16.30
N LEU A 32 -12.76 -15.08 -15.09
CA LEU A 32 -12.07 -15.48 -13.85
C LEU A 32 -11.91 -17.00 -13.73
N LYS A 33 -12.91 -17.78 -14.17
CA LYS A 33 -12.78 -19.24 -14.23
C LYS A 33 -11.67 -19.66 -15.20
N ALA A 34 -11.53 -18.97 -16.33
CA ALA A 34 -10.46 -19.19 -17.28
C ALA A 34 -9.09 -18.70 -16.76
N ASN A 35 -9.06 -17.71 -15.86
CA ASN A 35 -7.84 -17.05 -15.38
C ASN A 35 -7.89 -16.80 -13.86
N PRO A 36 -7.77 -17.84 -13.01
CA PRO A 36 -7.92 -17.72 -11.56
C PRO A 36 -6.89 -16.77 -10.90
N ASN A 37 -5.72 -16.59 -11.53
CA ASN A 37 -4.69 -15.66 -11.05
C ASN A 37 -5.13 -14.19 -11.08
N MET A 38 -6.07 -13.80 -11.95
CA MET A 38 -6.54 -12.41 -12.03
C MET A 38 -7.24 -11.98 -10.75
N GLU A 39 -8.03 -12.86 -10.14
CA GLU A 39 -8.71 -12.56 -8.88
C GLU A 39 -7.73 -12.39 -7.74
N VAL A 40 -6.70 -13.24 -7.68
CA VAL A 40 -5.63 -13.15 -6.68
C VAL A 40 -4.88 -11.83 -6.81
N ILE A 41 -4.46 -11.47 -8.03
CA ILE A 41 -3.75 -10.22 -8.32
C ILE A 41 -4.63 -9.02 -7.98
N GLY A 42 -5.90 -9.06 -8.39
CA GLY A 42 -6.86 -8.00 -8.15
C GLY A 42 -7.12 -7.71 -6.67
N LYS A 43 -7.29 -8.78 -5.87
CA LYS A 43 -7.42 -8.68 -4.42
C LYS A 43 -6.15 -8.13 -3.76
N GLU A 44 -4.98 -8.56 -4.20
CA GLU A 44 -3.70 -8.07 -3.68
C GLU A 44 -3.47 -6.58 -3.99
N ILE A 45 -3.78 -6.14 -5.21
CA ILE A 45 -3.74 -4.71 -5.59
C ILE A 45 -4.67 -3.90 -4.69
N MET A 46 -5.89 -4.40 -4.45
CA MET A 46 -6.84 -3.69 -3.60
C MET A 46 -6.39 -3.60 -2.15
N LYS A 47 -5.87 -4.69 -1.59
CA LYS A 47 -5.28 -4.69 -0.25
C LYS A 47 -4.18 -3.64 -0.12
N ARG A 48 -3.25 -3.57 -1.09
CA ARG A 48 -2.15 -2.58 -1.08
C ARG A 48 -2.66 -1.16 -1.15
N LEU A 49 -3.67 -0.88 -1.97
CA LEU A 49 -4.28 0.45 -2.08
C LEU A 49 -5.01 0.85 -0.80
N SER A 50 -5.76 -0.07 -0.18
CA SER A 50 -6.41 0.16 1.12
C SER A 50 -5.36 0.54 2.18
N THR A 51 -4.29 -0.26 2.32
CA THR A 51 -3.18 0.05 3.23
C THR A 51 -2.57 1.41 2.92
N TYR A 52 -2.30 1.70 1.64
CA TYR A 52 -1.73 2.97 1.20
C TYR A 52 -2.57 4.19 1.59
N HIS A 53 -3.89 4.15 1.41
CA HIS A 53 -4.77 5.28 1.75
C HIS A 53 -4.72 5.66 3.23
N HIS A 54 -4.61 4.67 4.11
CA HIS A 54 -4.57 4.84 5.56
C HIS A 54 -3.16 5.09 6.13
N LEU A 55 -2.13 5.19 5.28
CA LEU A 55 -0.78 5.54 5.74
C LEU A 55 -0.62 7.07 5.92
N PRO A 56 0.04 7.49 7.01
CA PRO A 56 0.61 8.82 7.14
C PRO A 56 1.48 9.22 5.94
N ALA A 57 1.60 10.53 5.65
CA ALA A 57 2.29 11.04 4.46
C ALA A 57 3.77 10.65 4.37
N ASN A 58 4.45 10.59 5.51
CA ASN A 58 5.81 10.08 5.69
C ASN A 58 5.93 8.61 5.28
N LEU A 59 4.98 7.76 5.69
CA LEU A 59 5.02 6.32 5.38
C LEU A 59 4.61 5.98 3.95
N LYS A 60 3.77 6.82 3.33
CA LYS A 60 3.39 6.65 1.92
C LYS A 60 4.60 6.65 0.98
N ARG A 61 5.61 7.47 1.26
CA ARG A 61 6.85 7.52 0.45
C ARG A 61 7.69 6.27 0.64
N CYS A 62 7.93 5.87 1.89
CA CYS A 62 8.66 4.64 2.22
C CYS A 62 7.99 3.40 1.59
N PHE A 63 6.66 3.28 1.73
CA PHE A 63 5.89 2.18 1.16
C PHE A 63 5.92 2.17 -0.38
N ALA A 64 5.78 3.34 -1.02
CA ALA A 64 5.87 3.45 -2.47
C ALA A 64 7.26 3.08 -2.98
N TYR A 65 8.32 3.44 -2.24
CA TYR A 65 9.68 3.05 -2.60
C TYR A 65 9.88 1.52 -2.58
N CYS A 66 9.29 0.83 -1.60
CA CYS A 66 9.32 -0.64 -1.55
C CYS A 66 8.71 -1.30 -2.80
N SER A 67 7.81 -0.61 -3.52
CA SER A 67 7.19 -1.14 -4.74
C SER A 67 8.10 -1.15 -5.97
N ILE A 68 9.26 -0.50 -5.90
CA ILE A 68 10.27 -0.50 -6.97
C ILE A 68 10.95 -1.88 -7.06
N PHE A 69 10.99 -2.60 -5.95
CA PHE A 69 11.71 -3.86 -5.86
C PHE A 69 10.86 -5.04 -6.33
N PRO A 70 11.49 -6.10 -6.89
CA PRO A 70 10.79 -7.31 -7.26
C PRO A 70 10.00 -7.91 -6.10
N LYS A 71 8.91 -8.60 -6.45
CA LYS A 71 8.19 -9.42 -5.49
C LYS A 71 9.16 -10.44 -4.88
N ASP A 72 9.11 -10.58 -3.55
CA ASP A 72 9.95 -11.48 -2.75
C ASP A 72 11.43 -11.05 -2.60
N TYR A 73 11.77 -9.79 -2.92
CA TYR A 73 13.08 -9.25 -2.57
C TYR A 73 13.24 -9.15 -1.04
N GLU A 74 14.28 -9.80 -0.51
CA GLU A 74 14.62 -9.76 0.91
C GLU A 74 15.52 -8.56 1.24
N PHE A 75 15.03 -7.66 2.09
CA PHE A 75 15.82 -6.58 2.67
C PHE A 75 16.22 -6.93 4.09
N SER A 76 17.47 -6.61 4.47
CA SER A 76 17.72 -6.38 5.90
C SER A 76 17.05 -5.07 6.30
N ARG A 77 16.46 -5.06 7.49
CA ARG A 77 15.75 -3.90 8.04
C ARG A 77 16.65 -2.66 8.03
N GLU A 78 17.90 -2.84 8.43
CA GLU A 78 18.90 -1.77 8.52
C GLU A 78 19.19 -1.19 7.13
N HIS A 79 19.30 -2.04 6.11
CA HIS A 79 19.55 -1.59 4.74
C HIS A 79 18.37 -0.78 4.18
N LEU A 80 17.14 -1.24 4.41
CA LEU A 80 15.95 -0.51 3.95
C LEU A 80 15.83 0.86 4.62
N VAL A 81 16.13 0.93 5.92
CA VAL A 81 16.16 2.19 6.69
C VAL A 81 17.22 3.14 6.14
N LEU A 82 18.42 2.65 5.80
CA LEU A 82 19.48 3.45 5.19
C LEU A 82 19.04 4.03 3.84
N LEU A 83 18.42 3.23 2.97
CA LEU A 83 17.89 3.71 1.68
C LEU A 83 16.87 4.83 1.88
N TRP A 84 15.95 4.69 2.85
CA TRP A 84 14.99 5.75 3.15
C TRP A 84 15.62 7.02 3.73
N MET A 85 16.75 6.92 4.42
CA MET A 85 17.52 8.08 4.86
C MET A 85 18.22 8.78 3.70
N GLU A 86 18.86 8.02 2.81
CA GLU A 86 19.56 8.54 1.63
C GLU A 86 18.59 9.26 0.68
N GLU A 87 17.41 8.71 0.47
CA GLU A 87 16.34 9.32 -0.32
C GLU A 87 15.63 10.49 0.39
N GLY A 88 15.98 10.78 1.65
CA GLY A 88 15.40 11.87 2.43
C GLY A 88 13.93 11.67 2.80
N PHE A 89 13.45 10.42 2.86
CA PHE A 89 12.09 10.11 3.31
C PHE A 89 11.95 10.22 4.83
N ILE A 90 13.06 10.09 5.55
CA ILE A 90 13.15 10.30 6.99
C ILE A 90 13.84 11.64 7.22
N GLU A 91 13.24 12.50 8.04
CA GLU A 91 13.81 13.79 8.39
C GLU A 91 15.19 13.65 9.06
N HIS A 92 16.17 14.38 8.53
CA HIS A 92 17.51 14.46 9.12
C HIS A 92 17.43 14.94 10.57
N SER A 93 17.72 14.02 11.49
CA SER A 93 17.71 14.25 12.93
C SER A 93 18.57 13.18 13.58
N ASN A 94 18.98 13.40 14.83
CA ASN A 94 19.74 12.40 15.59
C ASN A 94 18.93 11.11 15.85
N GLU A 95 17.64 11.10 15.52
CA GLU A 95 16.73 9.97 15.72
C GLU A 95 16.30 9.29 14.41
N MET A 96 16.93 9.61 13.28
CA MET A 96 16.54 9.08 11.97
C MET A 96 16.48 7.54 11.96
N GLU A 97 17.43 6.87 12.61
CA GLU A 97 17.48 5.41 12.68
C GLU A 97 16.32 4.85 13.51
N ARG A 98 16.03 5.48 14.65
CA ARG A 98 14.88 5.12 15.50
C ARG A 98 13.56 5.31 14.75
N LYS A 99 13.40 6.43 14.03
CA LYS A 99 12.21 6.72 13.21
C LYS A 99 12.07 5.71 12.07
N GLY A 100 13.14 5.41 11.36
CA GLY A 100 13.15 4.43 10.26
C GLY A 100 12.76 3.04 10.73
N ASN A 101 13.31 2.59 11.87
CA ASN A 101 12.93 1.31 12.47
C ASN A 101 11.44 1.28 12.86
N GLY A 102 10.93 2.38 13.44
CA GLY A 102 9.50 2.50 13.74
C GLY A 102 8.61 2.44 12.50
N TYR A 103 9.07 3.01 11.37
CA TYR A 103 8.37 2.89 10.10
C TYR A 103 8.37 1.46 9.56
N CYS A 104 9.48 0.73 9.67
CA CYS A 104 9.52 -0.69 9.34
C CYS A 104 8.50 -1.47 10.16
N ASP A 105 8.41 -1.22 11.46
CA ASP A 105 7.43 -1.89 12.33
C ASP A 105 5.99 -1.55 11.90
N GLU A 106 5.67 -0.28 11.65
CA GLU A 106 4.32 0.11 11.23
C GLU A 106 3.92 -0.48 9.88
N LEU A 107 4.86 -0.63 8.94
CA LEU A 107 4.61 -1.27 7.65
C LEU A 107 4.54 -2.80 7.74
N TYR A 108 5.25 -3.42 8.68
CA TYR A 108 5.28 -4.88 8.85
C TYR A 108 4.08 -5.41 9.64
N PHE A 109 3.56 -4.64 10.60
CA PHE A 109 2.41 -5.02 11.44
C PHE A 109 1.04 -4.63 10.85
N ARG A 110 0.97 -4.18 9.59
CA ARG A 110 -0.27 -3.86 8.86
C ARG A 110 -0.57 -4.85 7.73
#